data_AF-A0A5B1LU62-F1
#
_entry.id   AF-A0A5B1LU62-F1
#
_cell.length_a   1.000
_cell.length_b   1.000
_cell.length_c   1.000
_cell.angle_alpha   90.00
_cell.angle_beta   90.00
_cell.angle_gamma   90.00
#
_symmetry.space_group_name_H-M   'P 1'
#
loop_
_entity.id
_entity.type
_entity.pdbx_description
1 polymer ?
#
loop_
_entity_poly.entity_id
_entity_poly.type
_entity_poly.pdbx_seq_one_letter_code
_entity_poly.pdbx_strand_id
1 'polypeptide(L)'
;MPIVEVTHDPHVAEETLQRLAQALPHAISLAVECPEEPYDGTLRAGDVDIRFRSRSPFDSGGLQIVVEVRSKWFASREETRQQRCDVLRDALAEASNISEIGVYLSLPVAAWAQGE
;
A
#
# COMPACT_ATOMS: atom_id res chain seq x y z
N MET A 1 -9.71 3.45 -7.00
CA MET A 1 -9.05 3.99 -5.80
C MET A 1 -8.76 2.87 -4.80
N PRO A 2 -7.48 2.55 -4.56
CA PRO A 2 -7.03 1.78 -3.40
C PRO A 2 -7.19 2.52 -2.05
N ILE A 3 -7.60 1.79 -1.01
CA ILE A 3 -7.57 2.21 0.39
C ILE A 3 -6.46 1.44 1.10
N VAL A 4 -5.58 2.14 1.79
CA VAL A 4 -4.38 1.56 2.39
C VAL A 4 -4.28 1.87 3.87
N GLU A 5 -3.98 0.83 4.65
CA GLU A 5 -3.60 0.96 6.05
C GLU A 5 -2.16 0.48 6.25
N VAL A 6 -1.35 1.34 6.86
CA VAL A 6 0.05 1.07 7.20
C VAL A 6 0.12 0.93 8.71
N THR A 7 0.32 -0.30 9.18
CA THR A 7 0.57 -0.58 10.59
C THR A 7 2.07 -0.69 10.81
N HIS A 8 2.62 0.05 11.76
CA HIS A 8 4.08 0.07 12.01
C HIS A 8 4.44 -0.14 13.49
N ASP A 9 5.64 -0.65 13.74
CA ASP A 9 6.22 -0.69 15.08
C ASP A 9 6.36 0.73 15.65
N PRO A 10 6.04 0.96 16.94
CA PRO A 10 6.17 2.28 17.57
C PRO A 10 7.61 2.82 17.60
N HIS A 11 8.62 1.98 17.41
CA HIS A 11 10.03 2.38 17.38
C HIS A 11 10.58 2.64 15.98
N VAL A 12 9.76 2.50 14.92
CA VAL A 12 10.17 2.95 13.58
C VAL A 12 10.41 4.46 13.62
N ALA A 13 11.58 4.90 13.13
CA ALA A 13 11.93 6.30 13.11
C ALA A 13 10.94 7.12 12.27
N GLU A 14 10.59 8.31 12.74
CA GLU A 14 9.66 9.21 12.05
C GLU A 14 10.14 9.54 10.63
N GLU A 15 11.44 9.76 10.44
CA GLU A 15 12.03 10.00 9.12
C GLU A 15 11.75 8.85 8.15
N THR A 16 11.80 7.60 8.62
CA THR A 16 11.47 6.43 7.81
C THR A 16 9.98 6.40 7.45
N LEU A 17 9.10 6.75 8.40
CA LEU A 17 7.66 6.88 8.13
C LEU A 17 7.37 8.00 7.11
N GLN A 18 8.10 9.11 7.16
CA GLN A 18 7.99 10.20 6.19
C GLN A 18 8.42 9.75 4.79
N ARG A 19 9.54 9.02 4.66
CA ARG A 19 9.98 8.45 3.37
C ARG A 19 8.93 7.49 2.80
N LEU A 20 8.37 6.63 3.64
CA LEU A 20 7.27 5.74 3.24
C LEU A 20 6.04 6.50 2.79
N ALA A 21 5.62 7.52 3.54
CA ALA A 21 4.45 8.34 3.21
C ALA A 21 4.59 9.03 1.85
N GLN A 22 5.82 9.41 1.46
CA GLN A 22 6.11 9.99 0.15
C GLN A 22 6.13 8.94 -0.96
N ALA A 23 6.70 7.75 -0.71
CA ALA A 23 6.86 6.71 -1.72
C ALA A 23 5.57 5.90 -1.99
N LEU A 24 4.78 5.65 -0.94
CA LEU A 24 3.63 4.75 -0.97
C LEU A 24 2.60 5.09 -2.05
N PRO A 25 2.10 6.33 -2.20
CA PRO A 25 1.06 6.63 -3.17
C PRO A 25 1.43 6.20 -4.60
N HIS A 26 2.67 6.49 -5.01
CA HIS A 26 3.17 6.11 -6.33
C HIS A 26 3.36 4.59 -6.43
N ALA A 27 4.01 3.98 -5.44
CA ALA A 27 4.26 2.54 -5.43
C ALA A 27 2.96 1.71 -5.43
N ILE A 28 1.95 2.12 -4.67
CA ILE A 28 0.63 1.49 -4.65
C ILE A 28 -0.04 1.62 -6.02
N SER A 29 -0.01 2.81 -6.62
CA SER A 29 -0.65 3.06 -7.92
C SER A 29 -0.05 2.18 -9.02
N LEU A 30 1.29 2.06 -9.07
CA LEU A 30 1.97 1.10 -9.94
C LEU A 30 1.58 -0.36 -9.60
N ALA A 31 1.60 -0.73 -8.32
CA ALA A 31 1.32 -2.10 -7.90
C ALA A 31 -0.11 -2.54 -8.23
N VAL A 32 -1.07 -1.63 -8.29
CA VAL A 32 -2.48 -1.93 -8.63
C VAL A 32 -2.88 -1.50 -10.03
N GLU A 33 -1.99 -0.95 -10.86
CA GLU A 33 -2.36 -0.56 -12.22
C GLU A 33 -2.81 -1.76 -13.05
N CYS A 34 -3.79 -1.58 -13.93
CA CYS A 34 -4.25 -2.63 -14.84
C CYS A 34 -4.86 -2.02 -16.11
N PRO A 35 -5.14 -2.82 -17.16
CA PRO A 35 -5.72 -2.30 -18.40
C PRO A 35 -7.04 -1.54 -18.20
N GLU A 36 -7.84 -1.93 -17.21
CA GLU A 36 -9.13 -1.31 -16.88
C GLU A 36 -8.99 0.01 -16.12
N GLU A 37 -7.92 0.15 -15.34
CA GLU A 37 -7.60 1.34 -14.54
C GLU A 37 -6.09 1.61 -14.68
N PRO A 38 -5.65 2.17 -15.82
CA PRO A 38 -4.24 2.46 -16.06
C PRO A 38 -3.78 3.61 -15.17
N TYR A 39 -2.50 3.61 -14.80
CA TYR A 39 -1.87 4.70 -14.09
C TYR A 39 -0.91 5.44 -15.03
N ASP A 40 -1.07 6.76 -15.13
CA ASP A 40 -0.28 7.62 -16.04
C ASP A 40 1.00 8.17 -15.39
N GLY A 41 1.35 7.67 -14.20
CA GLY A 41 2.49 8.14 -13.41
C GLY A 41 2.25 9.45 -12.66
N THR A 42 1.06 10.06 -12.79
CA THR A 42 0.74 11.34 -12.15
C THR A 42 -0.34 11.15 -11.09
N LEU A 43 0.04 11.31 -9.83
CA LEU A 43 -0.89 11.23 -8.70
C LEU A 43 -1.83 12.42 -8.65
N ARG A 44 -3.11 12.13 -8.46
CA ARG A 44 -4.18 13.10 -8.22
C ARG A 44 -4.82 12.86 -6.87
N ALA A 45 -5.53 13.88 -6.38
CA ALA A 45 -6.35 13.74 -5.19
C ALA A 45 -7.40 12.64 -5.40
N GLY A 46 -7.51 11.72 -4.44
CA GLY A 46 -8.44 10.60 -4.50
C GLY A 46 -7.93 9.37 -5.28
N ASP A 47 -6.69 9.37 -5.80
CA ASP A 47 -6.14 8.17 -6.44
C ASP A 47 -5.81 7.09 -5.41
N VAL A 48 -5.32 7.47 -4.22
CA VAL A 48 -4.97 6.56 -3.12
C VAL A 48 -5.32 7.23 -1.78
N ASP A 49 -5.98 6.50 -0.88
CA ASP A 49 -6.15 6.92 0.53
C ASP A 49 -5.23 6.09 1.44
N ILE A 50 -4.39 6.74 2.25
CA ILE A 50 -3.38 6.06 3.09
C ILE A 50 -3.49 6.52 4.53
N ARG A 51 -3.49 5.55 5.46
CA ARG A 51 -3.58 5.79 6.89
C ARG A 51 -2.43 5.09 7.60
N PHE A 52 -1.65 5.83 8.37
CA PHE A 52 -0.62 5.27 9.24
C PHE A 52 -1.18 5.04 10.63
N ARG A 53 -0.89 3.88 11.21
CA ARG A 53 -1.22 3.53 12.59
C ARG A 53 -0.02 2.88 13.26
N SER A 54 0.39 3.44 14.39
CA SER A 54 1.33 2.77 15.28
C SER A 54 0.62 1.58 15.94
N ARG A 55 1.33 0.45 16.05
CA ARG A 55 0.88 -0.69 16.87
C ARG A 55 0.72 -0.25 18.32
N SER A 56 -0.33 -0.75 18.95
CA SER A 56 -0.58 -0.61 20.39
C SER A 56 0.15 -1.70 21.18
N PRO A 57 0.26 -1.56 22.52
CA PRO A 57 0.87 -2.58 23.38
C PRO A 57 0.15 -3.94 23.39
N PHE A 58 -1.09 -4.01 22.88
CA PHE A 58 -1.87 -5.25 22.83
C PHE A 58 -1.83 -5.93 21.45
N ASP A 59 -1.24 -5.26 20.45
CA ASP A 59 -1.07 -5.82 19.11
C ASP A 59 0.15 -6.75 19.07
N SER A 60 0.06 -7.83 18.30
CA SER A 60 1.12 -8.81 18.13
C SER A 60 1.52 -8.95 16.67
N GLY A 61 2.82 -9.05 16.41
CA GLY A 61 3.37 -9.26 15.07
C GLY A 61 4.89 -9.13 15.05
N GLY A 62 5.56 -9.88 14.16
CA GLY A 62 7.02 -9.87 14.04
C GLY A 62 7.58 -8.86 13.04
N LEU A 63 6.74 -8.19 12.25
CA LEU A 63 7.17 -7.27 11.20
C LEU A 63 7.18 -5.84 11.72
N GLN A 64 8.15 -5.05 11.26
CA GLN A 64 8.23 -3.61 11.57
C GLN A 64 7.15 -2.83 10.85
N ILE A 65 6.75 -3.25 9.65
CA ILE A 65 5.71 -2.60 8.85
C ILE A 65 4.82 -3.65 8.22
N VAL A 66 3.50 -3.41 8.25
CA VAL A 66 2.50 -4.14 7.48
C VAL A 66 1.67 -3.14 6.68
N VAL A 67 1.60 -3.34 5.38
CA VAL A 67 0.80 -2.53 4.45
C VAL A 67 -0.35 -3.38 3.94
N GLU A 68 -1.56 -3.04 4.37
CA GLU A 68 -2.78 -3.60 3.81
C GLU A 68 -3.27 -2.70 2.68
N VAL A 69 -3.43 -3.27 1.49
CA VAL A 69 -3.96 -2.61 0.30
C VAL A 69 -5.29 -3.25 -0.05
N ARG A 70 -6.35 -2.44 -0.13
CA ARG A 70 -7.66 -2.85 -0.65
C ARG A 70 -7.90 -2.14 -1.96
N SER A 71 -7.95 -2.86 -3.07
CA SER A 71 -8.18 -2.30 -4.40
C SER A 71 -9.32 -3.02 -5.11
N LYS A 72 -10.03 -2.35 -6.01
CA LYS A 72 -11.16 -2.94 -6.73
C LYS A 72 -10.73 -4.19 -7.51
N TRP A 73 -11.53 -5.24 -7.42
CA TRP A 73 -11.31 -6.46 -8.18
C TRP A 73 -11.42 -6.23 -9.70
N PHE A 74 -10.40 -6.73 -10.41
CA PHE A 74 -10.40 -6.96 -11.86
C PHE A 74 -9.65 -8.27 -12.10
N ALA A 75 -10.06 -9.03 -13.11
CA ALA A 75 -9.41 -10.30 -13.46
C ALA A 75 -7.90 -10.10 -13.73
N SER A 76 -7.54 -9.02 -14.43
CA SER A 76 -6.16 -8.62 -14.74
C SER A 76 -5.29 -8.31 -13.50
N ARG A 77 -5.89 -7.87 -12.39
CA ARG A 77 -5.18 -7.68 -11.10
C ARG A 77 -5.03 -8.99 -10.35
N GLU A 78 -6.04 -9.85 -10.43
CA GLU A 78 -6.04 -11.14 -9.75
C GLU A 78 -4.97 -12.09 -10.29
N GLU A 79 -4.81 -12.14 -11.62
CA GLU A 79 -3.83 -13.01 -12.30
C GLU A 79 -2.39 -12.81 -11.79
N THR A 80 -2.02 -11.58 -11.44
CA THR A 80 -0.68 -11.22 -10.96
C THR A 80 -0.65 -10.77 -9.50
N ARG A 81 -1.67 -11.12 -8.70
CA ARG A 81 -1.84 -10.64 -7.32
C ARG A 81 -0.61 -10.83 -6.44
N GLN A 82 0.02 -12.00 -6.46
CA GLN A 82 1.20 -12.26 -5.64
C GLN A 82 2.42 -11.44 -6.09
N GLN A 83 2.68 -11.39 -7.41
CA GLN A 83 3.76 -10.59 -7.98
C GLN A 83 3.63 -9.11 -7.60
N ARG A 84 2.40 -8.57 -7.59
CA ARG A 84 2.13 -7.19 -7.18
C ARG A 84 2.46 -6.95 -5.71
N CYS A 85 2.14 -7.89 -4.81
CA CYS A 85 2.57 -7.83 -3.41
C CYS A 85 4.09 -7.79 -3.30
N ASP A 86 4.78 -8.69 -4.03
CA ASP A 86 6.23 -8.81 -3.95
C ASP A 86 6.93 -7.55 -4.45
N VAL A 87 6.51 -7.02 -5.62
CA VAL A 87 7.03 -5.76 -6.18
C VAL A 87 6.78 -4.58 -5.24
N LEU A 88 5.58 -4.47 -4.67
CA LEU A 88 5.27 -3.40 -3.73
C LEU A 88 6.13 -3.52 -2.45
N ARG A 89 6.28 -4.73 -1.90
CA ARG A 89 7.13 -4.97 -0.74
C ARG A 89 8.57 -4.53 -1.02
N ASP A 90 9.12 -4.91 -2.17
CA ASP A 90 10.51 -4.61 -2.53
C ASP A 90 10.73 -3.11 -2.73
N ALA A 91 9.80 -2.41 -3.39
CA ALA A 91 9.84 -0.96 -3.54
C ALA A 91 9.79 -0.22 -2.18
N LEU A 92 8.99 -0.72 -1.23
CA LEU A 92 8.90 -0.15 0.11
C LEU A 92 10.14 -0.43 0.95
N ALA A 93 10.72 -1.62 0.81
CA ALA A 93 11.97 -1.97 1.48
C ALA A 93 13.11 -1.07 1.01
N GLU A 94 13.19 -0.81 -0.30
CA GLU A 94 14.14 0.14 -0.88
C GLU A 94 13.93 1.57 -0.36
N ALA A 95 12.69 2.06 -0.35
CA ALA A 95 12.38 3.43 0.07
C ALA A 95 12.62 3.70 1.57
N SER A 96 12.42 2.69 2.41
CA SER A 96 12.48 2.80 3.88
C SER A 96 13.79 2.30 4.49
N ASN A 97 14.56 1.51 3.74
CA ASN A 97 15.69 0.73 4.24
C ASN A 97 15.30 -0.24 5.39
N ILE A 98 14.06 -0.75 5.36
CA ILE A 98 13.54 -1.77 6.28
C ILE A 98 13.29 -3.07 5.51
N SER A 99 13.79 -4.19 6.02
CA SER A 99 13.56 -5.51 5.42
C SER A 99 12.34 -6.25 5.98
N GLU A 100 11.90 -5.91 7.19
CA GLU A 100 10.79 -6.54 7.89
C GLU A 100 9.43 -5.90 7.50
N ILE A 101 9.09 -6.02 6.22
CA ILE A 101 7.86 -5.45 5.62
C ILE A 101 6.94 -6.58 5.13
N GLY A 102 5.67 -6.50 5.50
CA GLY A 102 4.59 -7.32 4.96
C GLY A 102 3.67 -6.50 4.08
N VAL A 103 3.24 -7.06 2.95
CA VAL A 103 2.21 -6.48 2.08
C VAL A 103 1.06 -7.48 1.96
N TYR A 104 -0.15 -7.02 2.23
CA TYR A 104 -1.38 -7.78 2.05
C TYR A 104 -2.28 -7.06 1.04
N LEU A 105 -2.38 -7.60 -0.18
CA LEU A 105 -3.25 -7.08 -1.23
C LEU A 105 -4.56 -7.87 -1.26
N SER A 106 -5.66 -7.17 -0.97
CA SER A 106 -7.02 -7.67 -1.14
C SER A 106 -7.69 -7.01 -2.34
N LEU A 107 -8.44 -7.82 -3.10
CA LEU A 107 -9.17 -7.40 -4.30
C LEU A 107 -10.67 -7.65 -4.13
N PRO A 108 -11.39 -6.85 -3.31
CA PRO A 108 -12.83 -7.02 -3.13
C PRO A 108 -13.64 -6.58 -4.36
N VAL A 109 -14.80 -7.20 -4.54
CA VAL A 109 -15.88 -6.64 -5.37
C VAL A 109 -16.51 -5.48 -4.59
N ALA A 110 -16.18 -4.26 -4.98
CA ALA A 110 -16.55 -3.05 -4.25
C ALA A 110 -16.89 -1.89 -5.20
N ALA A 111 -17.61 -0.91 -4.66
CA ALA A 111 -17.90 0.36 -5.32
C ALA A 111 -17.26 1.51 -4.54
N TRP A 112 -16.92 2.58 -5.27
CA TRP A 112 -16.37 3.82 -4.72
C TRP A 112 -17.07 5.01 -5.36
N ALA A 113 -17.28 6.07 -4.59
CA ALA A 113 -17.78 7.36 -5.06
C ALA A 113 -17.02 8.48 -4.33
N GLN A 114 -16.63 9.52 -5.06
CA GLN A 114 -15.97 10.72 -4.53
C GLN A 114 -16.65 11.98 -5.07
N GLY A 115 -16.62 13.05 -4.28
CA GLY A 115 -17.07 14.38 -4.71
C GLY A 115 -15.97 15.19 -5.38
N GLU A 116 -16.32 16.41 -5.83
CA GLU A 116 -15.36 17.46 -6.20
C GLU A 116 -14.73 18.12 -4.97
#